data_AF-A0A944H5W0-F1
#
_entry.id   AF-A0A944H5W0-F1
#
_cell.length_a   1.000
_cell.length_b   1.000
_cell.length_c   1.000
_cell.angle_alpha   90.00
_cell.angle_beta   90.00
_cell.angle_gamma   90.00
#
_symmetry.space_group_name_H-M   'P 1'
#
loop_
_entity.id
_entity.type
_entity.pdbx_description
1 polymer ?
#
loop_
_entity_poly.entity_id
_entity_poly.type
_entity_poly.pdbx_seq_one_letter_code
_entity_poly.pdbx_strand_id
1 'polypeptide(L)' 'DVYKRQVVGALFIYGINYVLELSGPVDMFASPTVNVGVVIAALMILIVSGLFAGFIPARSAIKVKPIEALRTE' A
#
# COMPACT_ATOMS: atom_id res chain seq x y z
N ASP A 1 29.39 -5.92 -3.33
CA ASP A 1 28.11 -5.17 -3.33
C ASP A 1 26.88 -5.94 -2.87
N VAL A 2 26.66 -7.18 -3.33
CA VAL A 2 25.51 -8.01 -2.90
C VAL A 2 25.53 -8.31 -1.39
N TYR A 3 26.68 -8.72 -0.86
CA TYR A 3 26.85 -9.07 0.56
C TYR A 3 26.54 -7.90 1.50
N LYS A 4 27.00 -6.69 1.15
CA LYS A 4 26.76 -5.48 1.96
C LYS A 4 25.27 -5.16 2.09
N ARG A 5 24.47 -5.36 1.02
CA ARG A 5 23.00 -5.17 1.05
C ARG A 5 22.30 -6.23 1.91
N GLN A 6 22.76 -7.47 1.87
CA GLN A 6 22.22 -8.55 2.71
C GLN A 6 22.52 -8.31 4.20
N VAL A 7 23.72 -7.87 4.54
CA VAL A 7 24.10 -7.54 5.92
C VAL A 7 23.25 -6.38 6.47
N VAL A 8 23.02 -5.33 5.67
CA VAL A 8 22.14 -4.21 6.07
C VAL A 8 20.71 -4.68 6.30
N GLY A 9 20.17 -5.54 5.42
CA GLY A 9 18.84 -6.12 5.60
C GLY A 9 18.75 -7.00 6.85
N ALA A 10 19.75 -7.84 7.10
CA ALA A 10 19.81 -8.69 8.28
C ALA A 10 19.87 -7.86 9.58
N LEU A 11 20.67 -6.79 9.61
CA LEU A 11 20.74 -5.87 10.75
C LEU A 11 19.41 -5.16 10.99
N PHE A 12 18.71 -4.76 9.93
CA PHE A 12 17.40 -4.12 10.04
C PHE A 12 16.37 -5.08 10.64
N ILE A 13 16.28 -6.30 10.12
CA ILE A 13 15.37 -7.33 10.65
C ILE A 13 15.70 -7.69 12.10
N TYR A 14 16.99 -7.81 12.44
CA TYR A 14 17.44 -8.04 13.80
C TYR A 14 17.01 -6.93 14.76
N GLY A 15 17.17 -5.66 14.35
CA GLY A 15 16.72 -4.51 15.14
C GLY A 15 15.20 -4.48 15.35
N ILE A 16 14.42 -4.79 14.31
CA ILE A 16 12.97 -4.89 14.41
C ILE A 16 12.56 -6.02 15.36
N ASN A 17 13.19 -7.20 15.25
CA ASN A 17 12.92 -8.33 16.14
C ASN A 17 13.26 -8.00 17.60
N TYR A 18 14.38 -7.31 17.87
CA TYR A 18 14.76 -6.89 19.21
C TYR A 18 13.70 -5.96 19.84
N VAL A 19 13.20 -4.99 19.07
CA VAL A 19 12.14 -4.07 19.55
C VAL A 19 10.81 -4.80 19.76
N LEU A 20 10.48 -5.77 18.90
CA LEU A 20 9.28 -6.61 19.05
C LEU A 20 9.34 -7.47 20.31
N GLU A 21 10.50 -8.06 20.62
CA GLU A 21 10.69 -8.88 21.82
C GLU A 21 10.51 -8.07 23.12
N LEU A 22 10.92 -6.79 23.12
CA LEU A 22 10.65 -5.85 24.21
C LEU A 22 9.16 -5.49 24.36
N SER A 23 8.36 -5.65 23.31
CA SER A 23 6.93 -5.29 23.29
C SER A 23 6.01 -6.41 23.78
N GLY A 24 6.57 -7.57 24.15
CA GLY A 24 5.84 -8.74 24.64
C GLY A 24 5.33 -9.67 23.53
N PRO A 25 4.66 -10.78 23.90
CA PRO A 25 4.12 -11.75 22.95
C PRO A 25 3.17 -11.07 21.97
N VAL A 26 3.47 -11.15 20.67
CA VAL A 26 2.57 -10.66 19.63
C VAL A 26 1.54 -11.75 19.37
N ASP A 27 0.35 -11.61 19.95
CA ASP A 27 -0.77 -12.57 19.86
C ASP A 27 -1.16 -12.95 18.42
N MET A 28 -0.77 -12.13 17.45
CA MET A 28 -0.99 -12.37 16.02
C MET A 28 -0.31 -13.65 15.49
N PHE A 29 0.73 -14.18 16.16
CA PHE A 29 1.39 -15.43 15.73
C PHE A 29 0.87 -16.69 16.40
N ALA A 30 0.26 -16.59 17.59
CA ALA A 30 -0.25 -17.74 18.33
C ALA A 30 -1.63 -18.19 17.82
N SER A 31 -2.45 -17.24 17.36
CA SER A 31 -3.79 -17.50 16.84
C SER A 31 -4.22 -16.39 15.86
N PRO A 32 -3.70 -16.39 14.62
CA PRO A 32 -4.00 -15.33 13.65
C PRO A 32 -5.49 -15.35 13.31
N THR A 33 -6.18 -14.26 13.64
CA THR A 33 -7.61 -14.06 13.31
C THR A 33 -7.78 -12.72 12.65
N VAL A 34 -8.59 -12.68 11.58
CA VAL A 34 -8.95 -11.43 10.90
C VAL A 34 -10.40 -11.07 11.21
N ASN A 35 -10.64 -9.80 11.52
CA ASN A 35 -11.99 -9.30 11.73
C ASN A 35 -12.62 -8.97 10.36
N VAL A 36 -13.70 -9.67 10.00
CA VAL A 36 -14.40 -9.46 8.72
C VAL A 36 -14.89 -8.02 8.56
N GLY A 37 -15.34 -7.36 9.64
CA GLY A 37 -15.72 -5.95 9.63
C GLY A 37 -14.57 -5.02 9.24
N VAL A 38 -13.34 -5.30 9.70
CA VAL A 38 -12.14 -4.54 9.32
C VAL A 38 -11.84 -4.74 7.83
N VAL A 39 -11.97 -5.95 7.31
CA VAL A 39 -11.76 -6.25 5.88
C VAL A 39 -12.73 -5.46 5.01
N ILE A 40 -14.01 -5.45 5.36
CA ILE A 40 -15.04 -4.70 4.62
C ILE A 40 -14.78 -3.19 4.70
N ALA A 41 -14.41 -2.67 5.87
CA ALA A 41 -14.07 -1.25 6.01
C ALA A 41 -12.85 -0.87 5.15
N ALA A 42 -11.79 -1.68 5.17
CA ALA A 42 -10.60 -1.47 4.36
C ALA A 42 -10.92 -1.51 2.86
N LEU A 43 -11.74 -2.47 2.42
CA LEU A 43 -12.19 -2.56 1.04
C LEU A 43 -12.97 -1.31 0.61
N MET A 44 -13.88 -0.82 1.45
CA MET A 44 -14.62 0.41 1.16
C MET A 44 -13.70 1.63 1.03
N ILE A 45 -12.72 1.76 1.93
CA ILE A 45 -11.71 2.82 1.86
C ILE A 45 -10.94 2.74 0.53
N LEU A 46 -10.51 1.55 0.13
CA LEU A 46 -9.79 1.33 -1.13
C LEU A 46 -10.63 1.71 -2.35
N ILE A 47 -11.90 1.30 -2.39
CA ILE A 47 -12.82 1.64 -3.50
C ILE A 47 -13.00 3.15 -3.59
N VAL A 48 -13.30 3.81 -2.47
CA VAL A 48 -13.54 5.26 -2.44
C VAL A 48 -12.27 6.02 -2.82
N SER A 49 -11.13 5.63 -2.27
CA SER A 49 -9.83 6.22 -2.57
C SER A 49 -9.45 6.04 -4.04
N GLY A 50 -9.57 4.82 -4.57
CA GLY A 50 -9.30 4.51 -5.98
C GLY A 50 -10.24 5.27 -6.92
N LEU A 51 -11.51 5.41 -6.56
CA LEU A 51 -12.47 6.19 -7.33
C LEU A 51 -12.07 7.66 -7.39
N PHE A 52 -11.73 8.30 -6.27
CA PHE A 52 -11.28 9.69 -6.29
C PHE A 52 -9.97 9.87 -7.08
N ALA A 53 -9.02 8.96 -6.90
CA ALA A 53 -7.76 8.98 -7.62
C ALA A 53 -7.95 8.84 -9.15
N GLY A 54 -8.88 8.00 -9.61
CA GLY A 54 -9.20 7.83 -11.03
C GLY A 54 -10.13 8.90 -11.60
N PHE A 55 -11.06 9.43 -10.80
CA PHE A 55 -12.06 10.39 -11.26
C PHE A 55 -11.46 11.75 -11.61
N ILE A 56 -10.49 12.24 -10.82
CA ILE A 56 -9.83 13.53 -11.06
C ILE A 56 -9.18 13.58 -12.47
N PRO A 57 -8.30 12.64 -12.87
CA PRO A 57 -7.72 12.65 -14.21
C PRO A 57 -8.74 12.32 -15.31
N ALA A 58 -9.70 11.40 -15.07
CA ALA A 58 -10.73 11.09 -16.05
C ALA A 58 -11.59 12.31 -16.41
N ARG A 59 -11.96 13.11 -15.41
CA ARG A 59 -12.71 14.36 -15.61
C ARG A 59 -11.92 15.39 -16.41
N SER A 60 -10.60 15.43 -16.24
CA SER A 60 -9.71 16.28 -17.02
C SER A 60 -9.60 15.79 -18.47
N ALA A 61 -9.51 14.48 -18.70
CA ALA A 61 -9.42 13.87 -20.02
C ALA A 61 -10.66 14.13 -20.89
N ILE A 62 -11.86 14.05 -20.32
CA ILE A 62 -13.14 14.28 -21.05
C ILE A 62 -13.25 15.73 -21.58
N LYS A 63 -12.56 16.70 -20.95
CA LYS A 63 -12.59 18.10 -21.39
C LYS A 63 -11.72 18.38 -22.60
N VAL A 64 -10.82 17.46 -22.96
CA VAL A 64 -9.95 17.61 -24.12
C VAL A 64 -10.78 17.40 -25.39
N LYS A 65 -10.71 18.34 -26.33
CA LYS A 65 -11.43 18.19 -27.60
C LYS A 65 -10.78 17.05 -28.42
N PRO A 66 -11.54 16.08 -28.95
CA PRO A 66 -10.98 14.96 -29.71
C PRO A 66 -10.11 15.40 -30.88
N ILE A 67 -10.50 16.50 -31.56
CA ILE A 67 -9.73 17.05 -32.68
C ILE A 67 -8.37 17.61 -32.24
N GLU A 68 -8.25 18.18 -31.03
CA GLU A 68 -6.98 18.66 -30.48
C GLU A 68 -6.10 17.48 -30.03
N ALA A 69 -6.70 16.42 -29.49
CA ALA A 69 -5.99 15.20 -29.13
C ALA A 69 -5.38 14.48 -30.35
N LEU A 70 -6.10 14.43 -31.48
CA LEU A 70 -5.62 13.81 -32.74
C LEU A 70 -4.62 14.67 -33.52
N ARG A 71 -4.59 15.99 -33.29
CA ARG A 71 -3.64 16.92 -33.93
C ARG A 71 -2.32 17.06 -33.16
N THR A 72 -2.21 16.41 -32.00
CA THR A 72 -1.01 16.42 -31.15
C THR A 72 -0.13 15.18 -31.39
N GLU A 73 -0.48 14.37 -32.39
CA GLU A 73 0.50 13.54 -33.11
C GLU A 73 1.33 14.43 -34.05
#